data_AF-A0A7S1L2J5-F1
#
_entry.id   AF-A0A7S1L2J5-F1
#
_cell.length_a   1.000
_cell.length_b   1.000
_cell.length_c   1.000
_cell.angle_alpha   90.00
_cell.angle_beta   90.00
_cell.angle_gamma   90.00
#
_symmetry.space_group_name_H-M   'P 1'
#
loop_
_entity.id
_entity.type
_entity.pdbx_description
1 polymer ?
#
loop_
_entity_poly.entity_id
_entity_poly.type
_entity_poly.pdbx_seq_one_letter_code
_entity_poly.pdbx_strand_id
1 'polypeptide(L)'
;DTPTTAASVPECRSICIEFLDTWGSGVVVGLSAIRLLDPNGDDIEDVEAALEVPSDVAATFAASADEDAGLRGGSTPLSALFDADATTAWFARLVPGLKLRLDLPEPKRVASLLVANAGIFDRSCGARTVAITRDGSETLTEDLVLRKTPGTLGALLFQTVRLSDLCAGGANATTVAHSVTARAAIGLRRAAMLQQAWPDFYASAAPNVALLPVGYVFELRVSAIEPPSMVDVGMGSDSASVPAAASEDLVVRAVRFEEADDGAKPDRFF
;
A
#
# COMPACT_ATOMS: atom_id res chain seq x y z
N ASP A 1 0.75 4.46 27.63
CA ASP A 1 0.66 3.44 26.58
C ASP A 1 0.98 2.06 27.11
N THR A 2 -0.06 1.34 27.51
CA THR A 2 0.06 -0.10 27.77
C THR A 2 0.32 -0.76 26.42
N PRO A 3 1.42 -1.50 26.22
CA PRO A 3 1.61 -2.23 24.97
C PRO A 3 0.39 -3.12 24.80
N THR A 4 -0.41 -2.85 23.77
CA THR A 4 -1.49 -3.74 23.36
C THR A 4 -0.84 -5.10 23.21
N THR A 5 -1.09 -5.98 24.18
CA THR A 5 -0.53 -7.33 24.24
C THR A 5 -0.75 -7.91 22.87
N ALA A 6 0.35 -8.17 22.16
CA ALA A 6 0.33 -8.75 20.82
C ALA A 6 -0.55 -10.00 20.91
N ALA A 7 -1.82 -9.86 20.52
CA ALA A 7 -2.73 -10.97 20.38
C ALA A 7 -2.00 -11.93 19.46
N SER A 8 -1.67 -13.10 19.99
CA SER A 8 -0.60 -13.95 19.49
C SER A 8 -0.83 -14.25 18.02
N VAL A 9 -0.08 -13.59 17.13
CA VAL A 9 -0.11 -13.89 15.71
C VAL A 9 0.28 -15.36 15.57
N PRO A 10 -0.62 -16.23 15.09
CA PRO A 10 -0.33 -17.66 14.98
C PRO A 10 0.80 -17.90 13.99
N GLU A 11 1.56 -18.98 14.22
CA GLU A 11 2.54 -19.47 13.26
C GLU A 11 1.83 -20.03 12.02
N CYS A 12 2.45 -19.86 10.86
CA CYS A 12 2.02 -20.49 9.62
C CYS A 12 3.19 -21.03 8.81
N ARG A 13 2.88 -21.94 7.90
CA ARG A 13 3.80 -22.45 6.87
C ARG A 13 3.54 -21.85 5.50
N SER A 14 2.35 -21.33 5.25
CA SER A 14 2.07 -20.65 3.98
C SER A 14 1.07 -19.50 4.10
N ILE A 15 1.23 -18.53 3.19
CA ILE A 15 0.30 -17.45 2.93
C ILE A 15 -0.09 -17.52 1.46
N CYS A 16 -1.38 -17.57 1.16
CA CYS A 16 -1.89 -17.55 -0.20
C CYS A 16 -2.62 -16.24 -0.48
N ILE A 17 -2.38 -15.68 -1.67
CA ILE A 17 -3.02 -14.46 -2.16
C ILE A 17 -3.78 -14.84 -3.42
N GLU A 18 -5.11 -14.83 -3.34
CA GLU A 18 -5.98 -15.02 -4.50
C GLU A 18 -6.26 -13.67 -5.16
N PHE A 19 -6.02 -13.59 -6.47
CA PHE A 19 -6.26 -12.36 -7.22
C PHE A 19 -7.70 -12.34 -7.73
N LEU A 20 -8.47 -11.33 -7.32
CA LEU A 20 -9.89 -11.20 -7.65
C LEU A 20 -10.14 -10.11 -8.72
N ASP A 21 -9.38 -9.01 -8.65
CA ASP A 21 -9.49 -7.89 -9.58
C ASP A 21 -8.12 -7.20 -9.79
N THR A 22 -7.98 -6.42 -10.86
CA THR A 22 -6.76 -5.68 -11.21
C THR A 22 -6.99 -4.18 -11.33
N TRP A 23 -5.94 -3.41 -11.04
CA TRP A 23 -5.89 -2.01 -11.40
C TRP A 23 -5.52 -1.89 -12.87
N GLY A 24 -6.49 -1.79 -13.78
CA GLY A 24 -6.24 -1.43 -15.18
C GLY A 24 -6.73 -2.47 -16.19
N SER A 25 -5.84 -3.33 -16.67
CA SER A 25 -6.08 -4.14 -17.88
C SER A 25 -7.24 -5.13 -17.80
N GLY A 26 -7.72 -5.49 -16.60
CA GLY A 26 -8.79 -6.47 -16.39
C GLY A 26 -8.38 -7.92 -16.64
N VAL A 27 -7.26 -8.15 -17.35
CA VAL A 27 -6.80 -9.48 -17.80
C VAL A 27 -5.39 -9.83 -17.35
N VAL A 28 -4.59 -8.86 -16.88
CA VAL A 28 -3.24 -9.09 -16.38
C VAL A 28 -3.09 -8.48 -15.00
N VAL A 29 -2.54 -9.27 -14.09
CA VAL A 29 -2.07 -8.86 -12.77
C VAL A 29 -0.55 -8.85 -12.75
N GLY A 30 0.03 -7.93 -11.99
CA GLY A 30 1.46 -7.84 -11.81
C GLY A 30 1.85 -7.17 -10.51
N LEU A 31 2.93 -7.67 -9.93
CA LEU A 31 3.52 -7.21 -8.68
C LEU A 31 5.00 -6.95 -8.91
N SER A 32 5.51 -5.81 -8.43
CA SER A 32 6.94 -5.51 -8.49
C SER A 32 7.70 -6.15 -7.34
N ALA A 33 7.10 -6.27 -6.16
CA ALA A 33 7.75 -6.93 -5.03
C ALA A 33 6.76 -7.44 -3.99
N ILE A 34 7.18 -8.44 -3.23
CA ILE A 34 6.48 -8.95 -2.07
C ILE A 34 7.45 -9.25 -0.93
N ARG A 35 7.06 -8.97 0.32
CA ARG A 35 7.85 -9.34 1.51
C ARG A 35 6.94 -9.79 2.63
N LEU A 36 7.43 -10.71 3.44
CA LEU A 36 6.81 -11.12 4.70
C LEU A 36 7.66 -10.58 5.84
N LEU A 37 7.03 -9.93 6.82
CA LEU A 37 7.71 -9.44 8.02
C LEU A 37 7.30 -10.26 9.24
N ASP A 38 8.27 -10.51 10.10
CA ASP A 38 8.06 -11.12 11.40
C ASP A 38 7.46 -10.11 12.41
N PRO A 39 7.14 -10.51 13.66
CA PRO A 39 6.63 -9.60 14.68
C PRO A 39 7.58 -8.49 15.12
N ASN A 40 8.88 -8.61 14.84
CA ASN A 40 9.87 -7.57 15.12
C ASN A 40 9.94 -6.54 13.98
N GLY A 41 9.32 -6.84 12.83
CA GLY A 41 9.36 -6.02 11.63
C GLY A 41 10.52 -6.36 10.70
N ASP A 42 11.21 -7.48 10.95
CA ASP A 42 12.33 -7.95 10.14
C ASP A 42 11.82 -8.79 8.96
N ASP A 43 12.53 -8.73 7.83
CA ASP A 43 12.21 -9.53 6.63
C ASP A 43 12.36 -11.03 6.95
N ILE A 44 11.35 -11.82 6.58
CA ILE A 44 11.42 -13.28 6.63
C ILE A 44 12.11 -13.76 5.35
N GLU A 45 13.30 -14.33 5.51
CA GLU A 45 14.11 -14.89 4.41
C GLU A 45 13.63 -16.30 4.00
N ASP A 46 14.14 -16.77 2.85
CA ASP A 46 13.90 -18.09 2.26
C ASP A 46 12.43 -18.41 1.94
N VAL A 47 11.66 -17.38 1.59
CA VAL A 47 10.27 -17.54 1.14
C VAL A 47 10.25 -18.05 -0.30
N GLU A 48 9.61 -19.18 -0.55
CA GLU A 48 9.40 -19.71 -1.89
C GLU A 48 8.04 -19.27 -2.43
N ALA A 49 8.00 -18.80 -3.68
CA ALA A 49 6.75 -18.47 -4.35
C ALA A 49 6.34 -19.54 -5.35
N ALA A 50 5.07 -19.94 -5.31
CA ALA A 50 4.46 -20.83 -6.28
C ALA A 50 3.15 -20.24 -6.80
N LEU A 51 2.86 -20.47 -8.08
CA LEU A 51 1.59 -20.10 -8.69
C LEU A 51 0.65 -21.31 -8.69
N GLU A 52 -0.53 -21.14 -8.13
CA GLU A 52 -1.59 -22.14 -8.19
C GLU A 52 -2.65 -21.67 -9.19
N VAL A 53 -2.81 -22.45 -10.26
CA VAL A 53 -3.78 -22.19 -11.31
C VAL A 53 -4.84 -23.29 -11.25
N PRO A 54 -6.15 -22.95 -11.24
CA PRO A 54 -7.19 -23.96 -11.23
C PRO A 54 -7.11 -24.88 -12.46
N SER A 55 -7.34 -26.18 -12.24
CA SER A 55 -7.08 -27.23 -13.23
C SER A 55 -7.96 -27.12 -14.48
N ASP A 56 -9.16 -26.54 -14.35
CA ASP A 56 -10.10 -26.27 -15.42
C ASP A 56 -9.62 -25.18 -16.40
N VAL A 57 -8.73 -24.29 -15.96
CA VAL A 57 -8.16 -23.21 -16.79
C VAL A 57 -6.66 -23.32 -17.02
N ALA A 58 -5.99 -24.32 -16.42
CA ALA A 58 -4.54 -24.49 -16.48
C ALA A 58 -3.97 -24.62 -17.91
N ALA A 59 -4.65 -25.35 -18.79
CA ALA A 59 -4.22 -25.52 -20.18
C ALA A 59 -4.26 -24.20 -20.96
N THR A 60 -5.33 -23.42 -20.78
CA THR A 60 -5.51 -22.09 -21.39
C THR A 60 -4.50 -21.09 -20.83
N PHE A 61 -4.26 -21.14 -19.53
CA PHE A 61 -3.28 -20.30 -18.84
C PHE A 61 -1.87 -20.56 -19.39
N ALA A 62 -1.46 -21.84 -19.50
CA ALA A 62 -0.16 -22.24 -20.03
C ALA A 62 0.02 -21.81 -21.49
N ALA A 63 -0.99 -21.99 -22.34
CA ALA A 63 -0.94 -21.56 -23.74
C ALA A 63 -0.79 -20.03 -23.88
N SER A 64 -1.39 -19.25 -22.98
CA SER A 64 -1.28 -17.79 -23.01
C SER A 64 0.05 -17.23 -22.48
N ALA A 65 0.76 -17.98 -21.63
CA ALA A 65 2.05 -17.54 -21.10
C ALA A 65 3.10 -17.33 -22.21
N ASP A 66 3.02 -18.13 -23.29
CA ASP A 66 3.91 -18.04 -24.45
C ASP A 66 3.56 -16.87 -25.38
N GLU A 67 2.27 -16.51 -25.51
CA GLU A 67 1.84 -15.39 -26.36
C GLU A 67 2.07 -14.03 -25.68
N ASP A 68 1.80 -13.93 -24.37
CA ASP A 68 1.99 -12.71 -23.59
C ASP A 68 3.48 -12.37 -23.38
N ALA A 69 4.38 -13.35 -23.54
CA ALA A 69 5.82 -13.14 -23.58
C ALA A 69 6.22 -12.12 -24.68
N GLY A 70 5.50 -12.10 -25.81
CA GLY A 70 5.77 -11.18 -26.92
C GLY A 70 5.29 -9.74 -26.71
N LEU A 71 4.30 -9.52 -25.84
CA LEU A 71 3.73 -8.18 -25.57
C LEU A 71 4.44 -7.45 -24.41
N ARG A 72 5.20 -8.17 -23.56
CA ARG A 72 5.68 -7.68 -22.26
C ARG A 72 7.10 -8.09 -21.84
N GLY A 73 7.90 -8.69 -22.73
CA GLY A 73 9.28 -9.07 -22.41
C GLY A 73 9.43 -10.40 -21.68
N GLY A 74 8.53 -11.36 -21.94
CA GLY A 74 8.54 -12.67 -21.32
C GLY A 74 7.69 -12.75 -20.05
N SER A 75 7.19 -13.96 -19.74
CA SER A 75 6.78 -14.29 -18.37
C SER A 75 8.01 -14.13 -17.48
N THR A 76 8.03 -13.05 -16.71
CA THR A 76 9.07 -12.79 -15.72
C THR A 76 8.98 -13.85 -14.62
N PRO A 77 10.11 -14.43 -14.21
CA PRO A 77 10.12 -15.47 -13.18
C PRO A 77 9.56 -14.92 -11.85
N LEU A 78 8.97 -15.80 -11.03
CA LEU A 78 8.50 -15.44 -9.69
C LEU A 78 9.61 -14.88 -8.79
N SER A 79 10.88 -15.17 -9.09
CA SER A 79 12.03 -14.59 -8.40
C SER A 79 12.09 -13.06 -8.49
N ALA A 80 11.48 -12.44 -9.51
CA ALA A 80 11.37 -10.99 -9.63
C ALA A 80 10.58 -10.36 -8.47
N LEU A 81 9.76 -11.13 -7.74
CA LEU A 81 9.05 -10.63 -6.57
C LEU A 81 9.98 -10.33 -5.38
N PHE A 82 11.20 -10.87 -5.38
CA PHE A 82 12.12 -10.86 -4.24
C PHE A 82 13.45 -10.14 -4.51
N ASP A 83 13.71 -9.68 -5.74
CA ASP A 83 14.99 -9.04 -6.12
C ASP A 83 15.15 -7.58 -5.62
N ALA A 84 14.07 -7.00 -5.06
CA ALA A 84 13.99 -5.62 -4.62
C ALA A 84 14.29 -4.57 -5.72
N ASP A 85 14.17 -4.93 -7.00
CA ASP A 85 14.37 -4.05 -8.13
C ASP A 85 13.03 -3.41 -8.55
N ALA A 86 12.97 -2.09 -8.55
CA ALA A 86 11.76 -1.35 -8.95
C ALA A 86 11.50 -1.40 -10.47
N THR A 87 12.49 -1.87 -11.25
CA THR A 87 12.41 -1.99 -12.71
C THR A 87 11.96 -3.38 -13.16
N THR A 88 11.96 -4.36 -12.26
CA THR A 88 11.40 -5.69 -12.49
C THR A 88 9.97 -5.75 -11.94
N ALA A 89 9.20 -6.68 -12.51
CA ALA A 89 7.92 -7.08 -11.95
C ALA A 89 7.58 -8.46 -12.45
N TRP A 90 6.87 -9.21 -11.62
CA TRP A 90 6.17 -10.41 -12.04
C TRP A 90 4.83 -10.04 -12.68
N PHE A 91 4.47 -10.73 -13.75
CA PHE A 91 3.16 -10.62 -14.41
C PHE A 91 2.55 -11.99 -14.64
N ALA A 92 1.23 -12.06 -14.52
CA ALA A 92 0.44 -13.20 -14.94
C ALA A 92 -0.90 -12.77 -15.50
N ARG A 93 -1.46 -13.60 -16.39
CA ARG A 93 -2.84 -13.45 -16.82
C ARG A 93 -3.77 -13.70 -15.65
N LEU A 94 -4.67 -12.76 -15.37
CA LEU A 94 -5.71 -12.96 -14.37
C LEU A 94 -6.72 -13.98 -14.90
N VAL A 95 -6.89 -15.08 -14.16
CA VAL A 95 -7.95 -16.07 -14.35
C VAL A 95 -8.66 -16.28 -13.01
N PRO A 96 -9.96 -16.64 -12.99
CA PRO A 96 -10.66 -16.94 -11.74
C PRO A 96 -9.91 -18.01 -10.94
N GLY A 97 -9.75 -17.79 -9.62
CA GLY A 97 -9.07 -18.72 -8.73
C GLY A 97 -7.54 -18.73 -8.81
N LEU A 98 -6.92 -17.81 -9.58
CA LEU A 98 -5.47 -17.65 -9.61
C LEU A 98 -4.93 -17.26 -8.24
N LYS A 99 -3.99 -18.06 -7.71
CA LYS A 99 -3.38 -17.81 -6.40
C LYS A 99 -1.85 -17.76 -6.48
N LEU A 100 -1.27 -16.80 -5.77
CA LEU A 100 0.15 -16.79 -5.42
C LEU A 100 0.31 -17.36 -4.02
N ARG A 101 0.96 -18.52 -3.90
CA ARG A 101 1.31 -19.14 -2.63
C ARG A 101 2.74 -18.78 -2.25
N LEU A 102 2.93 -18.35 -1.01
CA LEU A 102 4.20 -18.06 -0.38
C LEU A 102 4.45 -19.12 0.69
N ASP A 103 5.44 -19.96 0.47
CA ASP A 103 5.82 -21.05 1.36
C ASP A 103 7.00 -20.65 2.24
N LEU A 104 6.90 -21.02 3.52
CA LEU A 104 7.94 -20.84 4.51
C LEU A 104 8.64 -22.19 4.74
N PRO A 105 9.98 -22.21 4.85
CA PRO A 105 10.74 -23.45 5.02
C PRO A 105 10.42 -24.15 6.37
N GLU A 106 10.01 -23.36 7.35
CA GLU A 106 9.56 -23.78 8.67
C GLU A 106 8.38 -22.91 9.12
N PRO A 107 7.53 -23.37 10.06
CA PRO A 107 6.49 -22.53 10.63
C PRO A 107 7.08 -21.25 11.24
N LYS A 108 6.62 -20.08 10.79
CA LYS A 108 7.04 -18.78 11.32
C LYS A 108 5.83 -17.91 11.64
N ARG A 109 6.00 -16.96 12.56
CA ARG A 109 4.98 -15.93 12.81
C ARG A 109 5.13 -14.84 11.77
N VAL A 110 4.10 -14.65 10.94
CA VAL A 110 4.07 -13.59 9.93
C VAL A 110 3.19 -12.45 10.46
N ALA A 111 3.78 -11.33 10.81
CA ALA A 111 3.03 -10.18 11.32
C ALA A 111 2.46 -9.32 10.19
N SER A 112 3.24 -9.12 9.12
CA SER A 112 2.84 -8.26 8.01
C SER A 112 3.23 -8.83 6.65
N LEU A 113 2.40 -8.53 5.67
CA LEU A 113 2.66 -8.74 4.24
C LEU A 113 2.87 -7.36 3.60
N LEU A 114 4.00 -7.18 2.92
CA LEU A 114 4.31 -5.96 2.15
C LEU A 114 4.13 -6.28 0.68
N VAL A 115 3.23 -5.56 0.01
CA VAL A 115 2.96 -5.74 -1.42
C VAL A 115 3.26 -4.46 -2.19
N ALA A 116 4.09 -4.55 -3.22
CA ALA A 116 4.31 -3.47 -4.18
C ALA A 116 3.68 -3.87 -5.53
N ASN A 117 2.63 -3.17 -5.94
CA ASN A 117 1.99 -3.40 -7.22
C ASN A 117 2.87 -2.97 -8.40
N ALA A 118 2.74 -3.65 -9.55
CA ALA A 118 3.47 -3.26 -10.75
C ALA A 118 2.90 -2.00 -11.41
N GLY A 119 3.79 -1.06 -11.75
CA GLY A 119 3.47 0.24 -12.37
C GLY A 119 4.33 0.55 -13.60
N ILE A 120 4.65 -0.46 -14.41
CA ILE A 120 5.60 -0.31 -15.52
C ILE A 120 4.91 0.32 -16.76
N PHE A 121 5.59 1.28 -17.40
CA PHE A 121 5.24 1.89 -18.70
C PHE A 121 3.81 2.46 -18.80
N ASP A 122 3.44 3.32 -17.85
CA ASP A 122 2.15 4.05 -17.83
C ASP A 122 0.88 3.18 -17.75
N ARG A 123 1.04 1.86 -17.61
CA ARG A 123 -0.06 0.93 -17.41
C ARG A 123 -0.04 0.44 -15.98
N SER A 124 -1.10 0.75 -15.25
CA SER A 124 -1.37 0.00 -14.03
C SER A 124 -1.77 -1.42 -14.46
N CYS A 125 -1.05 -2.41 -13.97
CA CYS A 125 -1.43 -3.82 -14.03
C CYS A 125 -1.41 -4.44 -12.62
N GLY A 126 -1.42 -3.61 -11.58
CA GLY A 126 -1.38 -4.06 -10.18
C GLY A 126 -2.58 -4.93 -9.79
N ALA A 127 -2.43 -5.74 -8.76
CA ALA A 127 -3.55 -6.38 -8.08
C ALA A 127 -4.42 -5.31 -7.39
N ARG A 128 -5.74 -5.36 -7.58
CA ARG A 128 -6.68 -4.42 -6.96
C ARG A 128 -7.37 -5.03 -5.76
N THR A 129 -8.03 -6.15 -5.95
CA THR A 129 -8.76 -6.84 -4.88
C THR A 129 -8.16 -8.22 -4.74
N VAL A 130 -7.83 -8.61 -3.52
CA VAL A 130 -7.26 -9.92 -3.21
C VAL A 130 -7.96 -10.56 -2.01
N ALA A 131 -8.08 -11.87 -2.02
CA ALA A 131 -8.35 -12.65 -0.81
C ALA A 131 -7.02 -13.18 -0.26
N ILE A 132 -6.88 -13.23 1.06
CA ILE A 132 -5.69 -13.78 1.71
C ILE A 132 -6.12 -14.92 2.61
N THR A 133 -5.50 -16.08 2.40
CA THR A 133 -5.65 -17.25 3.27
C THR A 133 -4.31 -17.65 3.87
N ARG A 134 -4.37 -18.33 5.01
CA ARG A 134 -3.23 -18.88 5.75
C ARG A 134 -3.35 -20.39 5.83
N ASP A 135 -2.24 -21.07 5.58
CA ASP A 135 -2.13 -22.54 5.60
C ASP A 135 -3.20 -23.25 4.76
N GLY A 136 -3.69 -22.59 3.70
CA GLY A 136 -4.70 -23.11 2.78
C GLY A 136 -6.14 -23.20 3.32
N SER A 137 -6.37 -23.02 4.63
CA SER A 137 -7.70 -23.23 5.24
C SER A 137 -8.29 -22.01 5.91
N GLU A 138 -7.47 -21.08 6.41
CA GLU A 138 -7.95 -19.97 7.20
C GLU A 138 -8.02 -18.70 6.35
N THR A 139 -9.23 -18.27 6.03
CA THR A 139 -9.47 -16.98 5.36
C THR A 139 -9.23 -15.83 6.31
N LEU A 140 -8.19 -15.04 6.04
CA LEU A 140 -7.91 -13.80 6.78
C LEU A 140 -8.76 -12.65 6.25
N THR A 141 -9.01 -12.61 4.95
CA THR A 141 -9.84 -11.61 4.27
C THR A 141 -10.28 -12.12 2.91
N GLU A 142 -11.46 -11.72 2.46
CA GLU A 142 -12.04 -12.11 1.18
C GLU A 142 -11.92 -11.00 0.11
N ASP A 143 -11.70 -9.75 0.51
CA ASP A 143 -11.86 -8.59 -0.38
C ASP A 143 -10.90 -7.43 -0.07
N LEU A 144 -9.66 -7.74 0.36
CA LEU A 144 -8.66 -6.72 0.64
C LEU A 144 -8.33 -5.90 -0.61
N VAL A 145 -8.56 -4.59 -0.52
CA VAL A 145 -8.21 -3.65 -1.59
C VAL A 145 -6.76 -3.18 -1.44
N LEU A 146 -5.94 -3.55 -2.43
CA LEU A 146 -4.57 -3.10 -2.58
C LEU A 146 -4.52 -1.74 -3.29
N ARG A 147 -3.49 -0.95 -2.98
CA ARG A 147 -3.27 0.39 -3.53
C ARG A 147 -2.78 0.31 -4.96
N LYS A 148 -3.35 1.15 -5.82
CA LYS A 148 -2.83 1.36 -7.17
C LYS A 148 -1.42 1.94 -7.08
N THR A 149 -0.48 1.38 -7.85
CA THR A 149 0.85 1.98 -8.02
C THR A 149 0.70 3.35 -8.66
N PRO A 150 1.25 4.42 -8.08
CA PRO A 150 1.34 5.68 -8.80
C PRO A 150 2.22 5.45 -10.02
N GLY A 151 1.68 5.72 -11.21
CA GLY A 151 2.45 5.63 -12.45
C GLY A 151 3.75 6.42 -12.31
N THR A 152 4.79 5.96 -13.01
CA THR A 152 6.08 6.64 -13.21
C THR A 152 7.05 6.76 -12.03
N LEU A 153 6.79 6.13 -10.87
CA LEU A 153 7.83 6.02 -9.85
C LEU A 153 8.65 4.75 -10.10
N GLY A 154 9.87 4.90 -10.64
CA GLY A 154 10.89 3.84 -10.63
C GLY A 154 11.38 3.52 -9.22
N ALA A 155 10.45 3.29 -8.30
CA ALA A 155 10.64 2.99 -6.90
C ALA A 155 9.55 2.03 -6.42
N LEU A 156 9.93 1.06 -5.59
CA LEU A 156 8.98 0.15 -4.95
C LEU A 156 8.16 0.91 -3.91
N LEU A 157 6.84 0.85 -4.04
CA LEU A 157 5.91 1.42 -3.06
C LEU A 157 5.11 0.31 -2.40
N PHE A 158 5.59 -0.09 -1.22
CA PHE A 158 4.95 -1.13 -0.44
C PHE A 158 3.67 -0.63 0.23
N GLN A 159 2.64 -1.45 0.13
CA GLN A 159 1.53 -1.47 1.07
C GLN A 159 1.79 -2.53 2.12
N THR A 160 1.92 -2.08 3.36
CA THR A 160 1.90 -2.95 4.53
C THR A 160 0.48 -3.40 4.83
N VAL A 161 0.28 -4.71 4.90
CA VAL A 161 -0.94 -5.39 5.30
C VAL A 161 -0.63 -6.15 6.58
N ARG A 162 -1.13 -5.68 7.72
CA ARG A 162 -0.94 -6.38 9.00
C ARG A 162 -1.94 -7.53 9.10
N LEU A 163 -1.43 -8.74 9.29
CA LEU A 163 -2.29 -9.93 9.31
C LEU A 163 -3.21 -9.96 10.53
N SER A 164 -2.76 -9.39 11.66
CA SER A 164 -3.60 -9.21 12.86
C SER A 164 -4.87 -8.41 12.59
N ASP A 165 -4.79 -7.40 11.72
CA ASP A 165 -5.90 -6.48 11.43
C ASP A 165 -6.94 -7.18 10.54
N LEU A 166 -6.49 -8.14 9.72
CA LEU A 166 -7.36 -8.96 8.88
C LEU A 166 -8.18 -9.94 9.74
N CYS A 167 -7.53 -10.64 10.68
CA CYS A 167 -8.21 -11.57 11.61
C CYS A 167 -9.29 -10.88 12.45
N ALA A 168 -9.12 -9.59 12.76
CA ALA A 168 -10.09 -8.81 13.53
C ALA A 168 -11.25 -8.24 12.67
N GLY A 169 -11.28 -8.51 11.36
CA GLY A 169 -12.27 -7.96 10.44
C GLY A 169 -12.08 -6.46 10.12
N GLY A 170 -10.92 -5.88 10.44
CA GLY A 170 -10.66 -4.44 10.41
C GLY A 170 -9.96 -3.90 9.15
N ALA A 171 -9.85 -4.70 8.08
CA ALA A 171 -8.96 -4.47 6.94
C ALA A 171 -9.11 -3.10 6.23
N ASN A 172 -10.26 -2.44 6.33
CA ASN A 172 -10.56 -1.21 5.59
C ASN A 172 -10.10 0.10 6.26
N ALA A 173 -9.80 0.10 7.57
CA ALA A 173 -9.42 1.34 8.27
C ALA A 173 -7.93 1.71 8.05
N THR A 174 -7.04 0.71 8.01
CA THR A 174 -5.58 0.94 7.90
C THR A 174 -5.14 1.33 6.50
N THR A 175 -5.90 1.00 5.46
CA THR A 175 -5.63 1.39 4.06
C THR A 175 -5.76 2.89 3.82
N VAL A 176 -6.64 3.58 4.54
CA VAL A 176 -6.90 5.02 4.36
C VAL A 176 -5.75 5.89 4.88
N ALA A 177 -5.25 5.62 6.10
CA ALA A 177 -4.16 6.40 6.71
C ALA A 177 -2.85 6.34 5.89
N HIS A 178 -2.51 5.16 5.36
CA HIS A 178 -1.34 5.01 4.52
C HIS A 178 -1.50 5.64 3.11
N SER A 179 -2.73 5.74 2.60
CA SER A 179 -3.04 6.43 1.34
C SER A 179 -2.73 7.93 1.42
N VAL A 180 -3.09 8.57 2.56
CA VAL A 180 -2.77 9.99 2.81
C VAL A 180 -1.26 10.21 2.84
N THR A 181 -0.53 9.34 3.54
CA THR A 181 0.94 9.44 3.67
C THR A 181 1.65 9.28 2.32
N ALA A 182 1.22 8.32 1.50
CA ALA A 182 1.81 8.12 0.17
C ALA A 182 1.52 9.30 -0.78
N ARG A 183 0.30 9.86 -0.75
CA ARG A 183 -0.03 11.06 -1.52
C ARG A 183 0.79 12.27 -1.07
N ALA A 184 1.02 12.42 0.23
CA ALA A 184 1.90 13.45 0.78
C ALA A 184 3.35 13.27 0.29
N ALA A 185 3.90 12.06 0.32
CA ALA A 185 5.24 11.77 -0.18
C ALA A 185 5.39 12.06 -1.69
N ILE A 186 4.39 11.70 -2.51
CA ILE A 186 4.33 12.04 -3.94
C ILE A 186 4.26 13.55 -4.13
N GLY A 187 3.42 14.24 -3.35
CA GLY A 187 3.31 15.69 -3.35
C GLY A 187 4.65 16.37 -3.07
N LEU A 188 5.37 15.91 -2.04
CA LEU A 188 6.69 16.42 -1.68
C LEU A 188 7.73 16.16 -2.76
N ARG A 189 7.75 14.97 -3.37
CA ARG A 189 8.69 14.67 -4.47
C ARG A 189 8.41 15.52 -5.70
N ARG A 190 7.14 15.72 -6.06
CA ARG A 190 6.75 16.62 -7.15
C ARG A 190 7.13 18.07 -6.86
N ALA A 191 6.92 18.54 -5.62
CA ALA A 191 7.35 19.86 -5.19
C ALA A 191 8.87 20.03 -5.29
N ALA A 192 9.65 19.02 -4.88
CA ALA A 192 11.11 19.03 -5.02
C ALA A 192 11.57 19.05 -6.48
N MET A 193 10.88 18.33 -7.38
CA MET A 193 11.16 18.38 -8.82
C MET A 193 10.84 19.75 -9.43
N LEU A 194 9.80 20.44 -8.95
CA LEU A 194 9.47 21.80 -9.38
C LEU A 194 10.48 22.84 -8.90
N GLN A 195 11.23 22.57 -7.83
CA GLN A 195 12.32 23.43 -7.36
C GLN A 195 13.64 23.22 -8.12
N GLN A 196 13.77 22.14 -8.89
CA GLN A 196 14.93 21.93 -9.76
C GLN A 196 14.70 22.62 -11.10
N ALA A 197 15.75 23.21 -11.67
CA ALA A 197 15.69 23.73 -13.04
C ALA A 197 15.34 22.57 -13.99
N TRP A 198 14.24 22.70 -14.72
CA TRP A 198 13.80 21.69 -15.66
C TRP A 198 14.86 21.52 -16.76
N PRO A 199 15.27 20.28 -17.11
CA PRO A 199 16.11 20.05 -18.28
C PRO A 199 15.44 20.62 -19.54
N ASP A 200 16.21 21.30 -20.41
CA ASP A 200 15.70 22.03 -21.58
C ASP A 200 14.80 21.18 -22.51
N PHE A 201 15.01 19.86 -22.56
CA PHE A 201 14.20 18.97 -23.39
C PHE A 201 12.74 18.85 -22.90
N TYR A 202 12.48 18.93 -21.59
CA TYR A 202 11.11 18.92 -21.05
C TYR A 202 10.38 20.24 -21.33
N ALA A 203 11.09 21.36 -21.32
CA ALA A 203 10.53 22.67 -21.71
C ALA A 203 10.09 22.68 -23.18
N SER A 204 10.82 21.95 -24.05
CA SER A 204 10.47 21.83 -25.47
C SER A 204 9.31 20.86 -25.77
N ALA A 205 9.02 19.91 -24.85
CA ALA A 205 7.95 18.93 -24.98
C ALA A 205 6.61 19.39 -24.35
N ALA A 206 6.57 20.57 -23.74
CA ALA A 206 5.46 21.08 -22.95
C ALA A 206 4.16 21.50 -23.68
N PRO A 207 4.06 21.69 -25.03
CA PRO A 207 2.80 22.21 -25.57
C PRO A 207 1.62 21.22 -25.51
N ASN A 208 1.84 19.94 -25.17
CA ASN A 208 0.80 18.89 -25.19
C ASN A 208 0.49 18.27 -23.82
N VAL A 209 1.11 18.70 -22.73
CA VAL A 209 0.90 18.11 -21.40
C VAL A 209 0.37 19.19 -20.45
N ALA A 210 -0.96 19.35 -20.42
CA ALA A 210 -1.65 20.12 -19.40
C ALA A 210 -1.62 19.37 -18.05
N LEU A 211 -0.45 19.30 -17.42
CA LEU A 211 -0.35 18.96 -16.01
C LEU A 211 -0.67 20.21 -15.21
N LEU A 212 -1.96 20.44 -14.92
CA LEU A 212 -2.35 21.42 -13.91
C LEU A 212 -1.76 20.97 -12.56
N PRO A 213 -0.91 21.78 -11.90
CA PRO A 213 -0.40 21.45 -10.59
C PRO A 213 -1.49 21.79 -9.57
N VAL A 214 -2.46 20.89 -9.37
CA VAL A 214 -3.31 20.98 -8.18
C VAL A 214 -2.49 20.45 -7.01
N GLY A 215 -1.68 21.33 -6.42
CA GLY A 215 -1.00 21.08 -5.16
C GLY A 215 -1.98 21.26 -4.02
N TYR A 216 -2.27 20.19 -3.28
CA TYR A 216 -2.97 20.31 -2.01
C TYR A 216 -1.94 20.59 -0.91
N VAL A 217 -1.96 21.80 -0.34
CA VAL A 217 -1.22 22.12 0.87
C VAL A 217 -2.12 21.80 2.06
N PHE A 218 -1.72 20.85 2.89
CA PHE A 218 -2.39 20.56 4.16
C PHE A 218 -1.55 21.16 5.29
N GLU A 219 -2.14 22.06 6.07
CA GLU A 219 -1.56 22.50 7.34
C GLU A 219 -2.01 21.51 8.42
N LEU A 220 -1.10 20.66 8.90
CA LEU A 220 -1.35 19.77 10.02
C LEU A 220 -0.96 20.49 11.32
N ARG A 221 -1.95 20.98 12.08
CA ARG A 221 -1.71 21.49 13.43
C ARG A 221 -1.93 20.37 14.44
N VAL A 222 -0.83 19.90 15.03
CA VAL A 222 -0.87 19.00 16.19
C VAL A 222 -0.71 19.87 17.43
N SER A 223 -1.78 20.06 18.18
CA SER A 223 -1.74 20.71 19.49
C SER A 223 -1.75 19.63 20.57
N ALA A 224 -0.69 19.56 21.36
CA ALA A 224 -0.67 18.78 22.58
C ALA A 224 -1.68 19.39 23.56
N ILE A 225 -2.66 18.60 24.01
CA ILE A 225 -3.52 18.99 25.11
C ILE A 225 -2.72 18.68 26.38
N GLU A 226 -2.33 19.72 27.12
CA GLU A 226 -1.76 19.52 28.45
C GLU A 226 -2.76 18.72 29.28
N PRO A 227 -2.33 17.63 29.95
CA PRO A 227 -3.22 16.89 30.82
C PRO A 227 -3.81 17.87 31.85
N PRO A 228 -5.10 17.76 32.19
CA PRO A 228 -5.71 18.66 33.16
C PRO A 228 -4.85 18.64 34.42
N SER A 229 -4.36 19.81 34.82
CA SER A 229 -3.61 19.98 36.06
C SER A 229 -4.39 19.29 37.16
N MET A 230 -3.76 18.29 37.79
CA MET A 230 -4.34 17.60 38.93
C MET A 230 -4.72 18.66 39.96
N VAL A 231 -6.02 18.97 40.06
CA VAL A 231 -6.54 19.76 41.16
C VAL A 231 -6.30 18.89 42.39
N ASP A 232 -5.51 19.38 43.33
CA ASP A 232 -5.39 18.78 44.66
C ASP A 232 -6.77 18.75 45.29
N VAL A 233 -7.49 17.64 45.10
CA VAL A 233 -8.74 17.37 45.78
C VAL A 233 -8.34 17.06 47.23
N GLY A 234 -8.41 18.09 48.06
CA GLY A 234 -8.24 17.96 49.50
C GLY A 234 -9.04 16.78 50.04
N MET A 235 -8.39 15.99 50.90
CA MET A 235 -8.94 14.79 51.52
C MET A 235 -10.32 15.04 52.14
N GLY A 236 -11.35 14.70 51.38
CA GLY A 236 -12.70 14.45 51.86
C GLY A 236 -13.05 13.03 51.47
N SER A 237 -13.06 12.14 52.45
CA SER A 237 -13.57 10.78 52.29
C SER A 237 -15.01 10.84 51.83
N ASP A 238 -15.30 10.45 50.59
CA ASP A 238 -16.44 9.58 50.25
C ASP A 238 -16.55 9.27 48.74
N SER A 239 -16.81 7.99 48.48
CA SER A 239 -17.37 7.41 47.23
C SER A 239 -16.56 7.51 45.93
N ALA A 240 -16.11 6.34 45.47
CA ALA A 240 -15.44 6.14 44.19
C ALA A 240 -16.37 6.43 43.00
N SER A 241 -16.09 7.49 42.26
CA SER A 241 -16.58 7.68 40.90
C SER A 241 -15.43 7.46 39.90
N VAL A 242 -15.66 6.58 38.93
CA VAL A 242 -14.72 6.29 37.83
C VAL A 242 -14.82 7.45 36.83
N PRO A 243 -13.72 8.15 36.47
CA PRO A 243 -13.80 9.20 35.47
C PRO A 243 -14.04 8.58 34.09
N ALA A 244 -15.06 9.09 33.40
CA ALA A 244 -15.36 8.73 32.02
C ALA A 244 -14.16 9.09 31.13
N ALA A 245 -13.65 8.12 30.37
CA ALA A 245 -12.60 8.33 29.38
C ALA A 245 -13.08 9.36 28.36
N ALA A 246 -12.35 10.48 28.25
CA ALA A 246 -12.59 11.48 27.22
C ALA A 246 -12.26 10.88 25.84
N SER A 247 -13.26 10.80 24.97
CA SER A 247 -13.11 10.50 23.55
C SER A 247 -12.51 11.71 22.85
N GLU A 248 -11.34 11.56 22.24
CA GLU A 248 -10.70 12.60 21.42
C GLU A 248 -11.35 12.66 20.02
N ASP A 249 -12.03 13.75 19.72
CA ASP A 249 -12.55 14.02 18.37
C ASP A 249 -11.45 14.65 17.48
N LEU A 250 -11.04 13.91 16.45
CA LEU A 250 -10.19 14.42 15.38
C LEU A 250 -11.02 15.33 14.45
N VAL A 251 -10.86 16.65 14.56
CA VAL A 251 -11.52 17.61 13.66
C VAL A 251 -10.65 17.89 12.43
N VAL A 252 -10.98 17.27 11.31
CA VAL A 252 -10.36 17.58 9.99
C VAL A 252 -11.14 18.71 9.32
N ARG A 253 -10.52 19.87 9.11
CA ARG A 253 -11.08 20.98 8.31
C ARG A 253 -10.41 21.04 6.95
N ALA A 254 -11.18 20.84 5.89
CA ALA A 254 -10.74 21.13 4.54
C ALA A 254 -10.84 22.64 4.29
N VAL A 255 -9.73 23.29 3.95
CA VAL A 255 -9.72 24.69 3.48
C VAL A 255 -9.66 24.65 1.96
N ARG A 256 -10.70 25.20 1.31
CA ARG A 256 -10.73 25.42 -0.13
C ARG A 256 -10.05 26.74 -0.42
N PHE A 257 -8.97 26.73 -1.20
CA PHE A 257 -8.43 27.95 -1.77
C PHE A 257 -9.15 28.23 -3.08
N GLU A 258 -9.74 29.40 -3.18
CA GLU A 258 -10.25 29.93 -4.45
C GLU A 258 -9.08 30.47 -5.25
N GLU A 259 -9.14 30.23 -6.56
CA GLU A 259 -8.14 30.63 -7.55
C GLU A 259 -7.91 32.13 -7.46
N ALA A 260 -6.65 32.56 -7.30
CA ALA A 260 -6.30 33.97 -7.32
C ALA A 260 -6.55 34.51 -8.73
N ASP A 261 -7.36 35.55 -8.82
CA ASP A 261 -7.70 36.24 -10.07
C ASP A 261 -6.42 36.59 -10.86
N ASP A 262 -6.39 36.16 -12.14
CA ASP A 262 -5.28 36.30 -13.08
C ASP A 262 -4.94 37.79 -13.27
N GLY A 263 -3.99 38.32 -12.50
CA GLY A 263 -3.63 39.74 -12.64
C GLY A 263 -2.29 40.20 -12.07
N ALA A 264 -1.67 39.50 -11.12
CA ALA A 264 -0.43 39.97 -10.52
C ALA A 264 0.69 38.93 -10.63
N LYS A 265 1.67 39.18 -11.50
CA LYS A 265 2.95 38.48 -11.48
C LYS A 265 3.68 38.81 -10.18
N PRO A 266 4.08 37.82 -9.36
CA PRO A 266 4.92 38.09 -8.21
C PRO A 266 6.34 38.41 -8.68
N ASP A 267 6.89 39.52 -8.18
CA ASP A 267 8.29 39.85 -8.34
C ASP A 267 9.19 38.76 -7.74
N ARG A 268 10.29 38.51 -8.45
CA ARG A 268 11.31 37.50 -8.14
C ARG A 268 11.81 37.65 -6.70
N PHE A 269 11.69 36.59 -5.90
CA PHE A 269 12.49 36.43 -4.69
C PHE A 269 13.77 35.67 -5.05
N PHE A 270 14.92 36.24 -4.66
CA PHE A 270 16.22 35.59 -4.56
C PHE A 270 16.26 34.65 -3.37
#